data_AF-A0A7Y4MSX3-F1
#
_entry.id   AF-A0A7Y4MSX3-F1
#
_cell.length_a   1.000
_cell.length_b   1.000
_cell.length_c   1.000
_cell.angle_alpha   90.00
_cell.angle_beta   90.00
_cell.angle_gamma   90.00
#
_symmetry.space_group_name_H-M   'P 1'
#
loop_
_entity.id
_entity.type
_entity.pdbx_description
1 polymer ?
#
loop_
_entity_poly.entity_id
_entity_poly.type
_entity_poly.pdbx_seq_one_letter_code
_entity_poly.pdbx_strand_id
1 'polypeptide(L)'
;MHRLFRVRPWTLALLPLLACKEPEVAAAENKAKRAQEALTEARGHLSSGQANAALAALSRAATAAPDNPEPHLLMAQAHRMAGNEGAAILALKQAASMSPGSDPTIQRQLADIYLQQGLTKDALAALITMRDAGNLPDADVLRLARIQAREGMIDAAFKTLENILRENPDDAEAKSVEAEVLWLKGDELLAANLMDRLLNQDPALASARLLRARYFLVSGFPDLAESDLNAVKGADAERPEVVTLRARVLLALGRAADAEEALRKLVEAQPQNADALAWLAESVRVQGRRADAQSLVDQALQLNPRLARAQYVRGRSLEEQGDRRSAEEAYRFALSAEPRFAPVHARMWRIHLNADRITDAETSLELLLSMSEATIEEKAQLAALYARMQTKVTQGLKLIDEALKREPENPDYLRTQKALNALLPKPKKKSSGPVIIRGGR
;
A
#
# COMPACT_ATOMS: atom_id res chain seq x y z
N MET A 1 58.35 41.23 -63.91
CA MET A 1 57.13 41.56 -64.67
C MET A 1 56.10 42.13 -63.69
N HIS A 2 55.62 43.36 -63.98
CA HIS A 2 54.50 44.14 -63.38
C HIS A 2 54.49 44.39 -61.86
N ARG A 3 54.87 45.59 -61.35
CA ARG A 3 54.10 46.88 -61.23
C ARG A 3 52.80 46.71 -60.42
N LEU A 4 52.40 47.53 -59.43
CA LEU A 4 52.88 48.76 -58.78
C LEU A 4 52.03 48.95 -57.50
N PHE A 5 52.63 49.56 -56.47
CA PHE A 5 52.01 50.06 -55.24
C PHE A 5 50.78 50.96 -55.44
N ARG A 6 49.78 50.88 -54.54
CA ARG A 6 49.09 52.05 -53.99
C ARG A 6 48.51 51.79 -52.60
N VAL A 7 49.09 52.50 -51.63
CA VAL A 7 48.61 52.72 -50.26
C VAL A 7 47.39 53.63 -50.29
N ARG A 8 46.37 53.40 -49.43
CA ARG A 8 45.54 54.42 -48.74
C ARG A 8 44.59 53.78 -47.70
N PRO A 9 44.07 54.55 -46.72
CA PRO A 9 44.29 54.28 -45.31
C PRO A 9 43.04 53.82 -44.57
N TRP A 10 43.23 53.49 -43.29
CA TRP A 10 42.19 53.20 -42.31
C TRP A 10 41.08 54.26 -42.29
N THR A 11 39.84 53.79 -42.37
CA THR A 11 38.71 54.40 -41.66
C THR A 11 38.08 53.31 -40.81
N LEU A 12 38.40 53.35 -39.51
CA LEU A 12 37.59 52.73 -38.46
C LEU A 12 36.17 53.30 -38.58
N ALA A 13 35.25 52.54 -39.14
CA ALA A 13 33.84 52.72 -38.85
C ALA A 13 33.57 52.02 -37.52
N LEU A 14 33.68 52.78 -36.43
CA LEU A 14 33.00 52.47 -35.18
C LEU A 14 31.50 52.44 -35.46
N LEU A 15 30.99 51.25 -35.84
CA LEU A 15 29.57 50.96 -35.73
C LEU A 15 29.25 50.95 -34.23
N PRO A 16 28.36 51.82 -33.74
CA PRO A 16 27.86 51.64 -32.40
C PRO A 16 27.09 50.32 -32.43
N LEU A 17 27.49 49.37 -31.57
CA LEU A 17 26.67 48.25 -31.12
C LEU A 17 25.46 48.87 -30.37
N LEU A 18 24.53 49.44 -31.12
CA LEU A 18 23.20 49.76 -30.64
C LEU A 18 22.51 48.42 -30.45
N ALA A 19 22.38 48.07 -29.17
CA ALA A 19 21.58 46.96 -28.67
C ALA A 19 20.11 47.15 -29.07
N CYS A 20 19.76 46.83 -30.30
CA CYS A 20 18.40 46.43 -30.62
C CYS A 20 18.22 45.01 -30.09
N LYS A 21 17.76 44.88 -28.83
CA LYS A 21 17.10 43.64 -28.40
C LYS A 21 15.97 43.41 -29.40
N GLU A 22 16.03 42.32 -30.15
CA GLU A 22 14.99 41.94 -31.10
C GLU A 22 13.63 41.93 -30.38
N PRO A 23 12.54 42.41 -31.01
CA PRO A 23 11.22 42.51 -30.38
C PRO A 23 10.70 41.16 -29.84
N GLU A 24 11.17 40.05 -30.42
CA GLU A 24 10.88 38.69 -29.96
C GLU A 24 11.52 38.37 -28.60
N VAL A 25 12.77 38.81 -28.38
CA VAL A 25 13.49 38.64 -27.11
C VAL A 25 12.81 39.45 -26.00
N ALA A 26 12.41 40.69 -26.29
CA ALA A 26 11.70 41.53 -25.33
C ALA A 26 10.30 40.98 -24.99
N ALA A 27 9.59 40.39 -25.95
CA ALA A 27 8.31 39.74 -25.73
C ALA A 27 8.43 38.45 -24.90
N ALA A 28 9.48 37.65 -25.14
CA ALA A 28 9.79 36.45 -24.36
C ALA A 28 10.16 36.79 -22.92
N GLU A 29 11.01 37.82 -22.70
CA GLU A 29 11.36 38.31 -21.35
C GLU A 29 10.13 38.80 -20.58
N ASN A 30 9.20 39.49 -21.25
CA ASN A 30 7.97 39.97 -20.62
C ASN A 30 7.03 38.80 -20.25
N LYS A 31 6.92 37.77 -21.09
CA LYS A 31 6.18 36.53 -20.77
C LYS A 31 6.79 35.80 -19.58
N ALA A 32 8.12 35.64 -19.55
CA ALA A 32 8.83 35.01 -18.44
C ALA A 32 8.62 35.76 -17.12
N LYS A 33 8.69 37.10 -17.16
CA LYS A 33 8.43 37.94 -15.98
C LYS A 33 7.00 37.77 -15.46
N ARG A 34 6.00 37.80 -16.34
CA ARG A 34 4.58 37.57 -15.97
C ARG A 34 4.36 36.17 -15.39
N ALA A 35 5.00 35.15 -15.96
CA ALA A 35 4.95 33.80 -15.42
C ALA A 35 5.54 33.74 -14.00
N GLN A 36 6.68 34.39 -13.77
CA GLN A 36 7.32 34.43 -12.46
C GLN A 36 6.48 35.18 -11.41
N GLU A 37 5.90 36.32 -11.77
CA GLU A 37 5.00 37.08 -10.88
C GLU A 37 3.79 36.24 -10.48
N ALA A 38 3.16 35.58 -11.45
CA ALA A 38 2.03 34.68 -11.20
C ALA A 38 2.41 33.46 -10.34
N LEU A 39 3.62 32.90 -10.52
CA LEU A 39 4.15 31.83 -9.66
C LEU A 39 4.37 32.30 -8.22
N THR A 40 4.91 33.51 -8.02
CA THR A 40 5.09 34.06 -6.68
C THR A 40 3.77 34.30 -5.95
N GLU A 41 2.77 34.83 -6.66
CA GLU A 41 1.40 34.99 -6.14
C GLU A 41 0.79 33.64 -5.78
N ALA A 42 0.89 32.65 -6.68
CA ALA A 42 0.40 31.30 -6.46
C ALA A 42 1.01 30.65 -5.21
N ARG A 43 2.33 30.75 -5.02
CA ARG A 43 3.01 30.23 -3.82
C ARG A 43 2.52 30.91 -2.54
N GLY A 44 2.23 32.20 -2.59
CA GLY A 44 1.61 32.93 -1.47
C GLY A 44 0.20 32.45 -1.14
N HIS A 45 -0.61 32.15 -2.14
CA HIS A 45 -1.94 31.54 -1.93
C HIS A 45 -1.84 30.11 -1.40
N LEU A 46 -0.90 29.30 -1.91
CA LEU A 46 -0.64 27.95 -1.42
C LEU A 46 -0.23 27.94 0.05
N SER A 47 0.70 28.81 0.46
CA SER A 47 1.12 28.91 1.87
C SER A 47 -0.02 29.40 2.78
N SER A 48 -0.97 30.15 2.23
CA SER A 48 -2.15 30.67 2.93
C SER A 48 -3.36 29.72 2.91
N GLY A 49 -3.23 28.51 2.36
CA GLY A 49 -4.35 27.56 2.28
C GLY A 49 -5.39 27.87 1.19
N GLN A 50 -5.19 28.90 0.37
CA GLN A 50 -6.17 29.41 -0.58
C GLN A 50 -6.07 28.70 -1.94
N ALA A 51 -6.45 27.42 -1.97
CA ALA A 51 -6.29 26.55 -3.14
C ALA A 51 -6.88 27.14 -4.44
N ASN A 52 -8.10 27.68 -4.40
CA ASN A 52 -8.75 28.22 -5.60
C ASN A 52 -8.06 29.49 -6.14
N ALA A 53 -7.57 30.36 -5.24
CA ALA A 53 -6.81 31.55 -5.63
C ALA A 53 -5.45 31.16 -6.22
N ALA A 54 -4.78 30.15 -5.62
CA ALA A 54 -3.56 29.58 -6.18
C ALA A 54 -3.79 29.03 -7.59
N LEU A 55 -4.85 28.23 -7.81
CA LEU A 55 -5.19 27.70 -9.14
C LEU A 55 -5.36 28.81 -10.18
N ALA A 56 -6.06 29.90 -9.84
CA ALA A 56 -6.24 31.03 -10.75
C ALA A 56 -4.90 31.70 -11.13
N ALA A 57 -4.00 31.91 -10.17
CA ALA A 57 -2.67 32.44 -10.42
C ALA A 57 -1.81 31.48 -11.26
N LEU A 58 -1.87 30.18 -10.97
CA LEU A 58 -1.15 29.15 -11.70
C LEU A 58 -1.62 29.01 -13.15
N SER A 59 -2.92 29.14 -13.43
CA SER A 59 -3.43 29.14 -14.80
C SER A 59 -2.86 30.30 -15.62
N ARG A 60 -2.69 31.49 -15.00
CA ARG A 60 -2.00 32.60 -15.64
C ARG A 60 -0.53 32.30 -15.89
N ALA A 61 0.16 31.69 -14.92
CA ALA A 61 1.55 31.28 -15.07
C ALA A 61 1.76 30.27 -16.21
N ALA A 62 0.91 29.23 -16.28
CA ALA A 62 0.93 28.22 -17.34
C ALA A 62 0.65 28.83 -18.73
N THR A 63 -0.27 29.81 -18.80
CA THR A 63 -0.55 30.52 -20.07
C THR A 63 0.64 31.38 -20.51
N ALA A 64 1.35 31.99 -19.56
CA ALA A 64 2.51 32.84 -19.83
C ALA A 64 3.76 32.03 -20.22
N ALA A 65 3.92 30.82 -19.70
CA ALA A 65 5.01 29.89 -20.01
C ALA A 65 4.50 28.45 -20.25
N PRO A 66 4.00 28.14 -21.46
CA PRO A 66 3.36 26.85 -21.75
C PRO A 66 4.27 25.62 -21.66
N ASP A 67 5.57 25.81 -21.84
CA ASP A 67 6.56 24.72 -21.81
C ASP A 67 7.19 24.53 -20.42
N ASN A 68 6.75 25.30 -19.41
CA ASN A 68 7.24 25.18 -18.04
C ASN A 68 6.38 24.15 -17.28
N PRO A 69 6.95 23.06 -16.73
CA PRO A 69 6.19 22.09 -15.93
C PRO A 69 5.80 22.61 -14.55
N GLU A 70 6.49 23.62 -14.01
CA GLU A 70 6.32 24.08 -12.63
C GLU A 70 4.89 24.56 -12.27
N PRO A 71 4.20 25.38 -13.09
CA PRO A 71 2.81 25.74 -12.83
C PRO A 71 1.91 24.52 -12.64
N HIS A 72 2.10 23.47 -13.44
CA HIS A 72 1.31 22.24 -13.37
C HIS A 72 1.65 21.41 -12.12
N LEU A 73 2.90 21.40 -11.67
CA LEU A 73 3.28 20.78 -10.39
C LEU A 73 2.60 21.47 -9.19
N LEU A 74 2.62 22.80 -9.18
CA LEU A 74 1.95 23.58 -8.14
C LEU A 74 0.42 23.48 -8.24
N MET A 75 -0.13 23.30 -9.45
CA MET A 75 -1.57 23.04 -9.63
C MET A 75 -1.95 21.72 -9.00
N ALA A 76 -1.12 20.68 -9.16
CA ALA A 76 -1.36 19.40 -8.51
C ALA A 76 -1.43 19.57 -6.98
N GLN A 77 -0.51 20.33 -6.39
CA GLN A 77 -0.55 20.65 -4.96
C GLN A 77 -1.83 21.41 -4.58
N ALA A 78 -2.20 22.45 -5.33
CA ALA A 78 -3.42 23.22 -5.07
C ALA A 78 -4.68 22.35 -5.17
N HIS A 79 -4.75 21.47 -6.17
CA HIS A 79 -5.85 20.52 -6.33
C HIS A 79 -5.93 19.52 -5.17
N ARG A 80 -4.79 19.02 -4.67
CA ARG A 80 -4.76 18.18 -3.46
C ARG A 80 -5.28 18.90 -2.22
N MET A 81 -4.88 20.16 -2.02
CA MET A 81 -5.39 20.99 -0.92
C MET A 81 -6.90 21.21 -1.02
N ALA A 82 -7.45 21.25 -2.24
CA ALA A 82 -8.89 21.36 -2.50
C ALA A 82 -9.62 20.00 -2.47
N GLY A 83 -8.94 18.88 -2.19
CA GLY A 83 -9.52 17.54 -2.22
C GLY A 83 -9.82 17.00 -3.63
N ASN A 84 -9.32 17.66 -4.68
CA ASN A 84 -9.58 17.33 -6.09
C ASN A 84 -8.48 16.43 -6.67
N GLU A 85 -8.35 15.20 -6.18
CA GLU A 85 -7.24 14.31 -6.56
C GLU A 85 -7.19 13.95 -8.05
N GLY A 86 -8.34 13.78 -8.71
CA GLY A 86 -8.39 13.54 -10.16
C GLY A 86 -7.78 14.68 -10.97
N ALA A 87 -8.05 15.93 -10.57
CA ALA A 87 -7.45 17.11 -11.20
C ALA A 87 -5.95 17.22 -10.87
N ALA A 88 -5.53 16.81 -9.68
CA ALA A 88 -4.12 16.74 -9.33
C ALA A 88 -3.34 15.75 -10.20
N ILE A 89 -3.89 14.55 -10.45
CA ILE A 89 -3.29 13.56 -11.36
C ILE A 89 -3.16 14.13 -12.77
N LEU A 90 -4.19 14.81 -13.29
CA LEU A 90 -4.14 15.42 -14.62
C LEU A 90 -3.06 16.50 -14.71
N ALA A 91 -2.93 17.35 -13.70
CA ALA A 91 -1.89 18.37 -13.64
C ALA A 91 -0.48 17.74 -13.61
N LEU A 92 -0.26 16.67 -12.82
CA LEU A 92 1.01 15.96 -12.82
C LEU A 92 1.32 15.27 -14.16
N LYS A 93 0.31 14.70 -14.83
CA LYS A 93 0.49 14.12 -16.17
C LYS A 93 0.87 15.18 -17.20
N GLN A 94 0.30 16.39 -17.11
CA GLN A 94 0.70 17.52 -17.94
C GLN A 94 2.15 17.93 -17.66
N ALA A 95 2.53 18.10 -16.39
CA ALA A 95 3.91 18.40 -16.00
C ALA A 95 4.91 17.33 -16.51
N ALA A 96 4.53 16.05 -16.42
CA ALA A 96 5.33 14.93 -16.93
C ALA A 96 5.51 14.98 -18.45
N SER A 97 4.51 15.44 -19.21
CA SER A 97 4.62 15.56 -20.68
C SER A 97 5.55 16.68 -21.14
N MET A 98 5.78 17.68 -20.28
CA MET A 98 6.64 18.84 -20.55
C MET A 98 8.09 18.62 -20.13
N SER A 99 8.35 17.63 -19.27
CA SER A 99 9.68 17.30 -18.78
C SER A 99 10.24 16.11 -19.55
N PRO A 100 11.40 16.22 -20.22
CA PRO A 100 12.04 15.06 -20.85
C PRO A 100 12.52 14.08 -19.77
N GLY A 101 11.93 12.89 -19.73
CA GLY A 101 12.32 11.81 -18.83
C GLY A 101 11.46 11.71 -17.57
N SER A 102 11.45 10.52 -16.99
CA SER A 102 10.76 10.14 -15.75
C SER A 102 11.27 10.93 -14.54
N ASP A 103 10.95 12.22 -14.44
CA ASP A 103 11.30 13.06 -13.28
C ASP A 103 10.83 12.34 -12.00
N PRO A 104 11.77 11.93 -11.13
CA PRO A 104 11.47 11.16 -9.93
C PRO A 104 10.47 11.85 -9.02
N THR A 105 10.46 13.19 -8.99
CA THR A 105 9.57 13.99 -8.17
C THR A 105 8.14 13.84 -8.64
N ILE A 106 7.91 13.94 -9.96
CA ILE A 106 6.58 13.85 -10.56
C ILE A 106 6.03 12.43 -10.43
N GLN A 107 6.87 11.44 -10.75
CA GLN A 107 6.48 10.03 -10.67
C GLN A 107 6.21 9.60 -9.22
N ARG A 108 6.98 10.10 -8.24
CA ARG A 108 6.70 9.89 -6.82
C ARG A 108 5.36 10.49 -6.42
N GLN A 109 5.09 11.74 -6.78
CA GLN A 109 3.81 12.38 -6.44
C GLN A 109 2.62 11.65 -7.10
N LEU A 110 2.77 11.17 -8.34
CA LEU A 110 1.77 10.33 -8.99
C LEU A 110 1.57 9.02 -8.23
N ALA A 111 2.66 8.32 -7.87
CA ALA A 111 2.58 7.09 -7.11
C ALA A 111 1.89 7.29 -5.76
N ASP A 112 2.19 8.38 -5.04
CA ASP A 112 1.57 8.70 -3.75
C ASP A 112 0.05 8.92 -3.90
N ILE A 113 -0.38 9.70 -4.89
CA ILE A 113 -1.82 9.94 -5.14
C ILE A 113 -2.51 8.65 -5.58
N TYR A 114 -1.87 7.86 -6.45
CA TYR A 114 -2.43 6.58 -6.86
C TYR A 114 -2.61 5.63 -5.68
N LEU A 115 -1.63 5.54 -4.76
CA LEU A 115 -1.77 4.75 -3.54
C LEU A 115 -2.89 5.27 -2.64
N GLN A 116 -3.02 6.59 -2.47
CA GLN A 116 -4.13 7.20 -1.71
C GLN A 116 -5.51 6.84 -2.29
N GLN A 117 -5.61 6.68 -3.61
CA GLN A 117 -6.83 6.32 -4.33
C GLN A 117 -7.08 4.81 -4.47
N GLY A 118 -6.21 3.96 -3.90
CA GLY A 118 -6.28 2.50 -4.10
C GLY A 118 -5.89 2.04 -5.52
N LEU A 119 -5.31 2.92 -6.33
CA LEU A 119 -4.86 2.66 -7.70
C LEU A 119 -3.45 2.03 -7.70
N THR A 120 -3.27 0.92 -6.97
CA THR A 120 -1.95 0.30 -6.73
C THR A 120 -1.22 -0.06 -8.02
N LYS A 121 -1.94 -0.47 -9.08
CA LYS A 121 -1.34 -0.80 -10.37
C LYS A 121 -0.69 0.41 -11.04
N ASP A 122 -1.35 1.56 -11.00
CA ASP A 122 -0.81 2.80 -11.56
C ASP A 122 0.38 3.30 -10.75
N ALA A 123 0.32 3.17 -9.41
CA ALA A 123 1.44 3.50 -8.53
C ALA A 123 2.68 2.64 -8.82
N LEU A 124 2.49 1.32 -8.99
CA LEU A 124 3.56 0.39 -9.36
C LEU A 124 4.17 0.75 -10.72
N ALA A 125 3.34 1.07 -11.71
CA ALA A 125 3.82 1.47 -13.02
C ALA A 125 4.71 2.73 -12.95
N ALA A 126 4.32 3.72 -12.15
CA ALA A 126 5.13 4.93 -11.94
C ALA A 126 6.49 4.62 -11.30
N LEU A 127 6.52 3.82 -10.23
CA LEU A 127 7.76 3.43 -9.53
C LEU A 127 8.67 2.54 -10.40
N ILE A 128 8.10 1.61 -11.16
CA ILE A 128 8.84 0.76 -12.12
C ILE A 128 9.46 1.62 -13.23
N THR A 129 8.72 2.59 -13.75
CA THR A 129 9.24 3.52 -14.76
C THR A 129 10.46 4.29 -14.23
N MET A 130 10.40 4.76 -12.97
CA MET A 130 11.55 5.42 -12.32
C MET A 130 12.75 4.48 -12.19
N ARG A 131 12.52 3.21 -11.81
CA ARG A 131 13.57 2.19 -11.66
C ARG A 131 14.27 1.92 -12.98
N ASP A 132 13.49 1.69 -14.04
CA ASP A 132 14.01 1.30 -15.35
C ASP A 132 14.76 2.46 -16.03
N ALA A 133 14.44 3.70 -15.67
CA ALA A 133 15.19 4.89 -16.05
C ALA A 133 16.46 5.12 -15.19
N GLY A 134 16.74 4.28 -14.20
CA GLY A 134 17.91 4.42 -13.31
C GLY A 134 17.80 5.56 -12.29
N ASN A 135 16.59 6.09 -12.07
CA ASN A 135 16.35 7.27 -11.24
C ASN A 135 15.49 6.99 -10.00
N LEU A 136 15.38 5.72 -9.56
CA LEU A 136 14.62 5.34 -8.37
C LEU A 136 15.51 5.45 -7.12
N PRO A 137 15.23 6.36 -6.17
CA PRO A 137 16.01 6.48 -4.94
C PRO A 137 15.81 5.27 -4.01
N ASP A 138 16.79 4.95 -3.17
CA ASP A 138 16.77 3.76 -2.29
C ASP A 138 15.53 3.67 -1.40
N ALA A 139 15.08 4.80 -0.84
CA ALA A 139 13.84 4.86 -0.06
C ALA A 139 12.62 4.39 -0.87
N ASP A 140 12.60 4.70 -2.17
CA ASP A 140 11.53 4.32 -3.09
C ASP A 140 11.70 2.88 -3.61
N VAL A 141 12.93 2.33 -3.61
CA VAL A 141 13.21 0.90 -3.87
C VAL A 141 12.56 0.02 -2.79
N LEU A 142 12.78 0.35 -1.51
CA LEU A 142 12.17 -0.38 -0.39
C LEU A 142 10.64 -0.30 -0.44
N ARG A 143 10.09 0.88 -0.77
CA ARG A 143 8.65 1.06 -0.98
C ARG A 143 8.12 0.21 -2.14
N LEU A 144 8.81 0.21 -3.28
CA LEU A 144 8.44 -0.61 -4.44
C LEU A 144 8.41 -2.10 -4.08
N ALA A 145 9.43 -2.61 -3.38
CA ALA A 145 9.49 -4.01 -2.94
C ALA A 145 8.33 -4.37 -2.01
N ARG A 146 7.98 -3.51 -1.04
CA ARG A 146 6.80 -3.71 -0.17
C ARG A 146 5.50 -3.78 -0.96
N ILE A 147 5.28 -2.86 -1.90
CA ILE A 147 4.06 -2.86 -2.72
C ILE A 147 4.02 -4.10 -3.61
N GLN A 148 5.14 -4.49 -4.22
CA GLN A 148 5.24 -5.71 -5.02
C GLN A 148 4.85 -6.95 -4.22
N ALA A 149 5.39 -7.10 -3.00
CA ALA A 149 5.08 -8.21 -2.13
C ALA A 149 3.59 -8.23 -1.72
N ARG A 150 3.04 -7.06 -1.36
CA ARG A 150 1.63 -6.88 -1.04
C ARG A 150 0.69 -7.08 -2.22
N GLU A 151 1.17 -7.05 -3.45
CA GLU A 151 0.41 -7.43 -4.65
C GLU A 151 0.68 -8.88 -5.09
N GLY A 152 1.51 -9.62 -4.36
CA GLY A 152 1.80 -11.03 -4.60
C GLY A 152 2.91 -11.25 -5.63
N MET A 153 3.57 -10.17 -6.08
CA MET A 153 4.73 -10.23 -6.97
C MET A 153 6.01 -10.49 -6.17
N ILE A 154 6.05 -11.64 -5.48
CA ILE A 154 7.12 -12.01 -4.53
C ILE A 154 8.50 -12.03 -5.19
N ASP A 155 8.63 -12.64 -6.38
CA ASP A 155 9.91 -12.72 -7.09
C ASP A 155 10.41 -11.33 -7.52
N ALA A 156 9.50 -10.45 -7.95
CA ALA A 156 9.83 -9.09 -8.29
C ALA A 156 10.30 -8.29 -7.06
N ALA A 157 9.69 -8.53 -5.90
CA ALA A 157 10.09 -7.88 -4.65
C ALA A 157 11.52 -8.26 -4.25
N PHE A 158 11.88 -9.56 -4.27
CA PHE A 158 13.26 -9.99 -4.01
C PHE A 158 14.25 -9.39 -5.00
N LYS A 159 13.91 -9.39 -6.30
CA LYS A 159 14.76 -8.79 -7.33
C LYS A 159 14.96 -7.28 -7.12
N THR A 160 13.92 -6.57 -6.67
CA THR A 160 14.01 -5.13 -6.37
C THR A 160 14.96 -4.86 -5.20
N LEU A 161 15.02 -5.75 -4.20
CA LEU A 161 15.93 -5.62 -3.06
C LEU A 161 17.39 -6.02 -3.36
N GLU A 162 17.62 -6.82 -4.40
CA GLU A 162 18.93 -7.40 -4.72
C GLU A 162 20.05 -6.34 -4.83
N ASN A 163 19.75 -5.20 -5.43
CA ASN A 163 20.75 -4.14 -5.61
C ASN A 163 21.24 -3.59 -4.27
N ILE A 164 20.33 -3.27 -3.35
CA ILE A 164 20.68 -2.73 -2.02
C ILE A 164 21.44 -3.78 -1.22
N LEU A 165 20.96 -5.02 -1.21
CA LEU A 165 21.56 -6.11 -0.44
C LEU A 165 22.90 -6.60 -1.01
N ARG A 166 23.17 -6.37 -2.30
CA ARG A 166 24.48 -6.67 -2.89
C ARG A 166 25.52 -5.64 -2.47
N GLU A 167 25.14 -4.37 -2.37
CA GLU A 167 26.03 -3.28 -1.95
C GLU A 167 26.24 -3.27 -0.43
N ASN A 168 25.16 -3.49 0.32
CA ASN A 168 25.17 -3.60 1.77
C ASN A 168 24.36 -4.84 2.23
N PRO A 169 25.02 -6.02 2.36
CA PRO A 169 24.35 -7.26 2.77
C PRO A 169 23.67 -7.23 4.14
N ASP A 170 24.11 -6.35 5.03
CA ASP A 170 23.60 -6.20 6.39
C ASP A 170 22.75 -4.92 6.56
N ASP A 171 22.25 -4.34 5.46
CA ASP A 171 21.33 -3.20 5.52
C ASP A 171 20.05 -3.54 6.30
N ALA A 172 19.89 -2.97 7.49
CA ALA A 172 18.82 -3.30 8.43
C ALA A 172 17.41 -2.99 7.88
N GLU A 173 17.27 -1.91 7.09
CA GLU A 173 15.99 -1.53 6.50
C GLU A 173 15.63 -2.48 5.35
N ALA A 174 16.56 -2.78 4.45
CA ALA A 174 16.36 -3.74 3.37
C ALA A 174 16.09 -5.15 3.91
N LYS A 175 16.79 -5.58 4.95
CA LYS A 175 16.55 -6.86 5.63
C LYS A 175 15.20 -6.90 6.33
N SER A 176 14.72 -5.78 6.87
CA SER A 176 13.35 -5.67 7.39
C SER A 176 12.32 -5.84 6.27
N VAL A 177 12.53 -5.26 5.09
CA VAL A 177 11.64 -5.51 3.94
C VAL A 177 11.75 -6.94 3.45
N GLU A 178 12.96 -7.53 3.40
CA GLU A 178 13.16 -8.93 3.04
C GLU A 178 12.37 -9.88 3.97
N ALA A 179 12.37 -9.61 5.28
CA ALA A 179 11.55 -10.34 6.24
C ALA A 179 10.04 -10.21 5.96
N GLU A 180 9.55 -9.02 5.57
CA GLU A 180 8.16 -8.80 5.15
C GLU A 180 7.84 -9.60 3.88
N VAL A 181 8.74 -9.63 2.89
CA VAL A 181 8.57 -10.42 1.66
C VAL A 181 8.54 -11.92 1.97
N LEU A 182 9.43 -12.42 2.83
CA LEU A 182 9.45 -13.82 3.26
C LEU A 182 8.15 -14.21 3.98
N TRP A 183 7.62 -13.33 4.84
CA TRP A 183 6.36 -13.58 5.52
C TRP A 183 5.18 -13.66 4.54
N LEU A 184 5.09 -12.72 3.59
CA LEU A 184 4.05 -12.72 2.56
C LEU A 184 4.19 -13.86 1.55
N LYS A 185 5.40 -14.41 1.38
CA LYS A 185 5.63 -15.65 0.61
C LYS A 185 5.11 -16.90 1.33
N GLY A 186 4.96 -16.84 2.65
CA GLY A 186 4.60 -17.97 3.51
C GLY A 186 5.81 -18.66 4.17
N ASP A 187 7.02 -18.12 4.01
CA ASP A 187 8.24 -18.63 4.66
C ASP A 187 8.34 -18.08 6.10
N GLU A 188 7.29 -18.29 6.91
CA GLU A 188 7.10 -17.67 8.23
C GLU A 188 8.29 -17.89 9.18
N LEU A 189 8.87 -19.09 9.19
CA LEU A 189 10.02 -19.40 10.05
C LEU A 189 11.27 -18.60 9.66
N LEU A 190 11.51 -18.41 8.36
CA LEU A 190 12.65 -17.60 7.90
C LEU A 190 12.41 -16.12 8.21
N ALA A 191 11.19 -15.64 8.01
CA ALA A 191 10.80 -14.27 8.35
C ALA A 191 11.00 -13.98 9.84
N ALA A 192 10.48 -14.83 10.73
CA ALA A 192 10.61 -14.67 12.18
C ALA A 192 12.08 -14.69 12.63
N ASN A 193 12.88 -15.64 12.15
CA ASN A 193 14.30 -15.71 12.47
C ASN A 193 15.08 -14.46 12.01
N LEU A 194 14.69 -13.88 10.87
CA LEU A 194 15.32 -12.66 10.37
C LEU A 194 14.92 -11.44 11.21
N MET A 195 13.65 -11.32 11.61
CA MET A 195 13.19 -10.28 12.54
C MET A 195 13.94 -10.36 13.87
N ASP A 196 14.11 -11.56 14.43
CA ASP A 196 14.84 -11.76 15.68
C ASP A 196 16.32 -11.42 15.55
N ARG A 197 16.96 -11.77 14.42
CA ARG A 197 18.35 -11.38 14.16
C ARG A 197 18.51 -9.86 14.12
N LEU A 198 17.61 -9.16 13.42
CA LEU A 198 17.63 -7.70 13.32
C LEU A 198 17.51 -7.06 14.72
N LEU A 199 16.60 -7.57 15.54
CA LEU A 199 16.36 -7.03 16.88
C LEU A 199 17.41 -7.45 17.91
N ASN A 200 18.18 -8.52 17.65
CA ASN A 200 19.37 -8.84 18.44
C ASN A 200 20.54 -7.91 18.13
N GLN A 201 20.65 -7.44 16.88
CA GLN A 201 21.70 -6.51 16.45
C GLN A 201 21.38 -5.07 16.87
N ASP A 202 20.17 -4.61 16.58
CA ASP A 202 19.64 -3.34 17.02
C ASP A 202 18.28 -3.55 17.68
N PRO A 203 18.25 -3.68 19.01
CA PRO A 203 17.00 -3.80 19.75
C PRO A 203 16.06 -2.64 19.48
N ALA A 204 16.55 -1.43 19.15
CA ALA A 204 15.77 -0.22 18.99
C ALA A 204 15.12 -0.06 17.60
N LEU A 205 15.50 -0.89 16.62
CA LEU A 205 15.10 -0.77 15.21
C LEU A 205 13.57 -0.75 15.03
N ALA A 206 13.04 0.45 14.75
CA ALA A 206 11.60 0.67 14.67
C ALA A 206 10.95 -0.15 13.55
N SER A 207 11.54 -0.20 12.35
CA SER A 207 11.01 -0.94 11.20
C SER A 207 10.83 -2.43 11.50
N ALA A 208 11.83 -3.07 12.12
CA ALA A 208 11.76 -4.48 12.53
C ALA A 208 10.72 -4.72 13.63
N ARG A 209 10.63 -3.85 14.65
CA ARG A 209 9.59 -3.96 15.69
C ARG A 209 8.19 -3.80 15.15
N LEU A 210 7.97 -2.84 14.24
CA LEU A 210 6.66 -2.63 13.63
C LEU A 210 6.26 -3.79 12.74
N LEU A 211 7.22 -4.39 12.03
CA LEU A 211 6.98 -5.60 11.25
C LEU A 211 6.62 -6.78 12.16
N ARG A 212 7.40 -7.03 13.22
CA ARG A 212 7.17 -8.14 14.15
C ARG A 212 5.87 -7.96 14.95
N ALA A 213 5.51 -6.73 15.32
CA ALA A 213 4.21 -6.42 15.92
C ALA A 213 3.05 -6.74 14.97
N ARG A 214 3.15 -6.42 13.68
CA ARG A 214 2.14 -6.83 12.68
C ARG A 214 2.05 -8.34 12.55
N TYR A 215 3.21 -9.01 12.48
CA TYR A 215 3.29 -10.46 12.42
C TYR A 215 2.59 -11.13 13.62
N PHE A 216 2.89 -10.69 14.85
CA PHE A 216 2.25 -11.21 16.05
C PHE A 216 0.76 -10.91 16.10
N LEU A 217 0.34 -9.71 15.69
CA LEU A 217 -1.08 -9.34 15.65
C LEU A 217 -1.87 -10.26 14.70
N VAL A 218 -1.38 -10.50 13.48
CA VAL A 218 -2.01 -11.40 12.51
C VAL A 218 -1.97 -12.85 12.98
N SER A 219 -0.88 -13.24 13.65
CA SER A 219 -0.70 -14.58 14.20
C SER A 219 -1.53 -14.85 15.47
N GLY A 220 -2.30 -13.87 15.95
CA GLY A 220 -3.18 -14.02 17.11
C GLY A 220 -2.49 -13.86 18.47
N PHE A 221 -1.34 -13.19 18.52
CA PHE A 221 -0.56 -12.91 19.74
C PHE A 221 -0.48 -11.40 20.02
N PRO A 222 -1.60 -10.72 20.31
CA PRO A 222 -1.62 -9.27 20.48
C PRO A 222 -0.77 -8.76 21.66
N ASP A 223 -0.54 -9.57 22.70
CA ASP A 223 0.33 -9.20 23.83
C ASP A 223 1.80 -9.04 23.39
N LEU A 224 2.28 -9.94 22.52
CA LEU A 224 3.63 -9.84 21.96
C LEU A 224 3.75 -8.65 21.02
N ALA A 225 2.70 -8.37 20.25
CA ALA A 225 2.62 -7.16 19.42
C ALA A 225 2.67 -5.88 20.27
N GLU A 226 1.96 -5.85 21.40
CA GLU A 226 2.01 -4.71 22.33
C GLU A 226 3.41 -4.52 22.92
N SER A 227 4.09 -5.61 23.28
CA SER A 227 5.48 -5.56 23.76
C SER A 227 6.42 -4.89 22.76
N ASP A 228 6.36 -5.30 21.48
CA ASP A 228 7.17 -4.70 20.42
C ASP A 228 6.86 -3.21 20.21
N LEU A 229 5.59 -2.83 20.24
CA LEU A 229 5.18 -1.43 20.11
C LEU A 229 5.61 -0.60 21.33
N ASN A 230 5.58 -1.16 22.53
CA ASN A 230 6.06 -0.48 23.73
C ASN A 230 7.57 -0.23 23.70
N ALA A 231 8.31 -1.03 22.94
CA ALA A 231 9.73 -0.87 22.79
C ALA A 231 10.08 0.30 21.84
N VAL A 232 9.20 0.68 20.90
CA VAL A 232 9.34 1.89 20.06
C VAL A 232 9.16 3.16 20.93
N LYS A 233 10.12 4.10 20.88
CA LYS A 233 10.19 5.28 21.77
C LYS A 233 10.39 6.58 20.98
N GLY A 234 10.20 7.71 21.67
CA GLY A 234 10.51 9.04 21.14
C GLY A 234 9.61 9.44 19.96
N ALA A 235 10.17 10.18 19.01
CA ALA A 235 9.43 10.67 17.85
C ALA A 235 8.84 9.53 17.00
N ASP A 236 9.48 8.36 16.95
CA ASP A 236 8.96 7.21 16.22
C ASP A 236 7.65 6.68 16.81
N ALA A 237 7.48 6.74 18.14
CA ALA A 237 6.27 6.27 18.81
C ALA A 237 5.03 7.13 18.46
N GLU A 238 5.25 8.41 18.15
CA GLU A 238 4.20 9.38 17.80
C GLU A 238 3.88 9.39 16.30
N ARG A 239 4.60 8.61 15.48
CA ARG A 239 4.30 8.51 14.05
C ARG A 239 2.89 7.95 13.84
N PRO A 240 2.09 8.49 12.90
CA PRO A 240 0.72 8.05 12.69
C PRO A 240 0.55 6.54 12.45
N GLU A 241 1.50 5.94 11.73
CA GLU A 241 1.53 4.50 11.46
C GLU A 241 1.68 3.65 12.74
N VAL A 242 2.45 4.14 13.73
CA VAL A 242 2.72 3.46 14.99
C VAL A 242 1.53 3.59 15.93
N VAL A 243 0.98 4.80 16.04
CA VAL A 243 -0.25 5.05 16.83
C VAL A 243 -1.41 4.22 16.28
N THR A 244 -1.55 4.16 14.96
CA THR A 244 -2.57 3.35 14.30
C THR A 244 -2.37 1.85 14.56
N LEU A 245 -1.14 1.35 14.45
CA LEU A 245 -0.84 -0.06 14.76
C LEU A 245 -1.07 -0.38 16.24
N ARG A 246 -0.75 0.55 17.14
CA ARG A 246 -1.04 0.43 18.58
C ARG A 246 -2.54 0.36 18.84
N ALA A 247 -3.35 1.20 18.20
CA ALA A 247 -4.79 1.14 18.32
C ALA A 247 -5.35 -0.22 17.84
N ARG A 248 -4.83 -0.77 16.74
CA ARG A 248 -5.19 -2.12 16.26
C ARG A 248 -4.90 -3.20 17.30
N VAL A 249 -3.73 -3.16 17.92
CA VAL A 249 -3.33 -4.10 18.97
C VAL A 249 -4.23 -3.94 20.20
N LEU A 250 -4.48 -2.71 20.64
CA LEU A 250 -5.38 -2.43 21.77
C LEU A 250 -6.81 -2.94 21.51
N LEU A 251 -7.33 -2.80 20.30
CA LEU A 251 -8.62 -3.37 19.92
C LEU A 251 -8.62 -4.90 19.97
N ALA A 252 -7.55 -5.55 19.51
CA ALA A 252 -7.41 -7.00 19.62
C ALA A 252 -7.31 -7.49 21.08
N LEU A 253 -6.79 -6.65 21.98
CA LEU A 253 -6.76 -6.88 23.43
C LEU A 253 -8.09 -6.54 24.13
N GLY A 254 -9.11 -6.08 23.39
CA GLY A 254 -10.39 -5.63 23.97
C GLY A 254 -10.31 -4.26 24.68
N ARG A 255 -9.19 -3.55 24.57
CA ARG A 255 -8.93 -2.24 25.19
C ARG A 255 -9.33 -1.09 24.26
N ALA A 256 -10.60 -1.08 23.85
CA ALA A 256 -11.11 -0.12 22.86
C ALA A 256 -11.08 1.35 23.35
N ALA A 257 -11.23 1.59 24.65
CA ALA A 257 -11.14 2.93 25.24
C ALA A 257 -9.72 3.51 25.14
N ASP A 258 -8.68 2.69 25.39
CA ASP A 258 -7.28 3.09 25.26
C ASP A 258 -6.93 3.38 23.79
N ALA A 259 -7.47 2.58 22.86
CA ALA A 259 -7.33 2.82 21.43
C ALA A 259 -7.94 4.17 21.01
N GLU A 260 -9.14 4.48 21.50
CA GLU A 260 -9.81 5.76 21.27
C GLU A 260 -8.97 6.94 21.80
N GLU A 261 -8.41 6.84 23.00
CA GLU A 261 -7.61 7.92 23.58
C GLU A 261 -6.37 8.23 22.71
N ALA A 262 -5.64 7.20 22.30
CA ALA A 262 -4.45 7.35 21.46
C ALA A 262 -4.81 7.95 20.08
N LEU A 263 -5.88 7.47 19.46
CA LEU A 263 -6.33 7.94 18.15
C LEU A 263 -6.90 9.36 18.20
N ARG A 264 -7.57 9.74 19.29
CA ARG A 264 -8.10 11.11 19.45
C ARG A 264 -6.95 12.13 19.44
N LYS A 265 -5.87 11.87 20.17
CA LYS A 265 -4.65 12.71 20.14
C LYS A 265 -4.08 12.85 18.73
N LEU A 266 -4.04 11.75 17.97
CA LEU A 266 -3.58 11.78 16.59
C LEU A 266 -4.51 12.59 15.68
N VAL A 267 -5.83 12.44 15.81
CA VAL A 267 -6.82 13.20 15.03
C VAL A 267 -6.80 14.68 15.39
N GLU A 268 -6.63 15.04 16.66
CA GLU A 268 -6.46 16.44 17.09
C GLU A 268 -5.22 17.08 16.48
N ALA A 269 -4.10 16.35 16.44
CA ALA A 269 -2.87 16.81 15.80
C ALA A 269 -2.97 16.82 14.26
N GLN A 270 -3.75 15.91 13.68
CA GLN A 270 -3.88 15.73 12.23
C GLN A 270 -5.35 15.55 11.83
N PRO A 271 -6.15 16.63 11.79
CA PRO A 271 -7.58 16.54 11.51
C PRO A 271 -7.93 16.01 10.11
N GLN A 272 -6.97 16.06 9.18
CA GLN A 272 -7.13 15.58 7.80
C GLN A 272 -6.62 14.14 7.60
N ASN A 273 -6.24 13.43 8.67
CA ASN A 273 -5.79 12.05 8.59
C ASN A 273 -7.00 11.10 8.54
N ALA A 274 -7.43 10.77 7.32
CA ALA A 274 -8.58 9.91 7.07
C ALA A 274 -8.43 8.50 7.67
N ASP A 275 -7.21 7.94 7.63
CA ASP A 275 -6.91 6.65 8.25
C ASP A 275 -7.11 6.68 9.77
N ALA A 276 -6.58 7.70 10.44
CA ALA A 276 -6.74 7.88 11.88
C ALA A 276 -8.22 8.03 12.28
N LEU A 277 -9.00 8.79 11.50
CA LEU A 277 -10.46 8.92 11.68
C LEU A 277 -11.17 7.57 11.53
N ALA A 278 -10.79 6.76 10.54
CA ALA A 278 -11.40 5.45 10.33
C ALA A 278 -11.07 4.46 11.47
N TRP A 279 -9.85 4.50 12.01
CA TRP A 279 -9.49 3.69 13.19
C TRP A 279 -10.16 4.20 14.48
N LEU A 280 -10.34 5.52 14.61
CA LEU A 280 -11.09 6.10 15.72
C LEU A 280 -12.56 5.66 15.64
N ALA A 281 -13.15 5.67 14.44
CA ALA A 281 -14.48 5.17 14.20
C ALA A 281 -14.62 3.69 14.62
N GLU A 282 -13.68 2.83 14.24
CA GLU A 282 -13.68 1.42 14.65
C GLU A 282 -13.61 1.27 16.19
N SER A 283 -12.75 2.06 16.84
CA SER A 283 -12.58 2.01 18.30
C SER A 283 -13.85 2.42 19.05
N VAL A 284 -14.54 3.44 18.55
CA VAL A 284 -15.81 3.92 19.09
C VAL A 284 -16.96 2.95 18.76
N ARG A 285 -16.95 2.34 17.57
CA ARG A 285 -17.92 1.32 17.15
C ARG A 285 -17.88 0.09 18.05
N VAL A 286 -16.68 -0.42 18.37
CA VAL A 286 -16.49 -1.57 19.29
C VAL A 286 -17.04 -1.28 20.69
N GLN A 287 -17.05 -0.03 21.13
CA GLN A 287 -17.66 0.40 22.38
C GLN A 287 -19.20 0.56 22.31
N GLY A 288 -19.82 0.29 21.16
CA GLY A 288 -21.27 0.41 20.96
C GLY A 288 -21.77 1.82 20.66
N ARG A 289 -20.87 2.81 20.54
CA ARG A 289 -21.20 4.21 20.23
C ARG A 289 -21.42 4.40 18.71
N ARG A 290 -22.50 3.81 18.20
CA ARG A 290 -22.78 3.69 16.76
C ARG A 290 -22.89 5.03 16.03
N ALA A 291 -23.57 6.03 16.61
CA ALA A 291 -23.75 7.33 15.97
C ALA A 291 -22.43 8.07 15.78
N ASP A 292 -21.58 8.05 16.81
CA ASP A 292 -20.25 8.65 16.78
C ASP A 292 -19.35 7.97 15.75
N ALA A 293 -19.38 6.63 15.69
CA ALA A 293 -18.65 5.86 14.69
C ALA A 293 -19.09 6.23 13.26
N GLN A 294 -20.40 6.37 13.01
CA GLN A 294 -20.91 6.78 11.71
C GLN A 294 -20.43 8.18 11.32
N SER A 295 -20.47 9.15 12.25
CA SER A 295 -19.97 10.50 11.99
C SER A 295 -18.48 10.51 11.63
N LEU A 296 -17.67 9.72 12.31
CA LEU A 296 -16.23 9.60 12.03
C LEU A 296 -15.96 8.90 10.69
N VAL A 297 -16.75 7.87 10.34
CA VAL A 297 -16.69 7.24 9.01
C VAL A 297 -17.03 8.25 7.92
N ASP A 298 -18.07 9.05 8.09
CA ASP A 298 -18.49 10.04 7.10
C ASP A 298 -17.42 11.12 6.91
N GLN A 299 -16.77 11.57 8.00
CA GLN A 299 -15.62 12.48 7.92
C GLN A 299 -14.43 11.84 7.20
N ALA A 300 -14.09 10.58 7.52
CA ALA A 300 -13.00 9.87 6.85
C ALA A 300 -13.26 9.71 5.34
N LEU A 301 -14.50 9.38 4.95
CA LEU A 301 -14.90 9.24 3.54
C LEU A 301 -15.04 10.58 2.81
N GLN A 302 -15.30 11.68 3.52
CA GLN A 302 -15.25 13.01 2.95
C GLN A 302 -13.81 13.40 2.56
N LEU A 303 -12.83 13.00 3.37
CA LEU A 303 -11.41 13.24 3.10
C LEU A 303 -10.84 12.28 2.05
N ASN A 304 -11.19 10.99 2.15
CA ASN A 304 -10.82 9.98 1.17
C ASN A 304 -12.02 9.06 0.84
N PRO A 305 -12.74 9.34 -0.27
CA PRO A 305 -13.92 8.57 -0.68
C PRO A 305 -13.65 7.09 -0.98
N ARG A 306 -12.40 6.72 -1.26
CA ARG A 306 -11.97 5.35 -1.59
C ARG A 306 -11.28 4.64 -0.43
N LEU A 307 -11.30 5.20 0.78
CA LEU A 307 -10.64 4.58 1.91
C LEU A 307 -11.30 3.24 2.30
N ALA A 308 -10.62 2.13 1.98
CA ALA A 308 -11.14 0.79 2.21
C ALA A 308 -11.45 0.52 3.69
N ARG A 309 -10.61 1.04 4.60
CA ARG A 309 -10.83 0.93 6.05
C ARG A 309 -12.13 1.58 6.49
N ALA A 310 -12.44 2.80 6.02
CA ALA A 310 -13.68 3.48 6.42
C ALA A 310 -14.92 2.76 5.88
N GLN A 311 -14.87 2.27 4.64
CA GLN A 311 -15.94 1.44 4.06
C GLN A 311 -16.12 0.12 4.82
N TYR A 312 -15.02 -0.49 5.31
CA TYR A 312 -15.11 -1.66 6.18
C TYR A 312 -15.80 -1.35 7.51
N VAL A 313 -15.47 -0.25 8.18
CA VAL A 313 -16.13 0.15 9.44
C VAL A 313 -17.61 0.44 9.22
N ARG A 314 -17.96 1.05 8.08
CA ARG A 314 -19.35 1.22 7.64
C ARG A 314 -20.06 -0.12 7.48
N GLY A 315 -19.45 -1.06 6.74
CA GLY A 315 -19.99 -2.40 6.53
C GLY A 315 -20.20 -3.17 7.83
N ARG A 316 -19.24 -3.10 8.76
CA ARG A 316 -19.35 -3.68 10.11
C ARG A 316 -20.52 -3.08 10.90
N SER A 317 -20.70 -1.77 10.83
CA SER A 317 -21.80 -1.08 11.50
C SER A 317 -23.17 -1.49 10.95
N LEU A 318 -23.28 -1.70 9.64
CA LEU A 318 -24.49 -2.17 8.96
C LEU A 318 -24.79 -3.64 9.28
N GLU A 319 -23.75 -4.49 9.32
CA GLU A 319 -23.87 -5.90 9.72
C GLU A 319 -24.41 -6.03 11.16
N GLU A 320 -23.94 -5.18 12.08
CA GLU A 320 -24.41 -5.12 13.47
C GLU A 320 -25.84 -4.57 13.63
N GLN A 321 -26.39 -3.96 12.58
CA GLN A 321 -27.79 -3.55 12.47
C GLN A 321 -28.66 -4.61 11.81
N GLY A 322 -28.07 -5.70 11.30
CA GLY A 322 -28.76 -6.75 10.55
C GLY A 322 -28.95 -6.43 9.06
N ASP A 323 -28.51 -5.27 8.59
CA ASP A 323 -28.56 -4.90 7.17
C ASP A 323 -27.39 -5.52 6.39
N ARG A 324 -27.49 -6.83 6.19
CA ARG A 324 -26.46 -7.62 5.49
C ARG A 324 -26.25 -7.17 4.04
N ARG A 325 -27.30 -6.66 3.38
CA ARG A 325 -27.21 -6.24 1.98
C ARG A 325 -26.35 -4.99 1.86
N SER A 326 -26.66 -3.95 2.62
CA SER A 326 -25.85 -2.73 2.59
C SER A 326 -24.46 -2.94 3.19
N ALA A 327 -24.30 -3.87 4.13
CA ALA A 327 -22.98 -4.29 4.60
C ALA A 327 -22.13 -4.90 3.47
N GLU A 328 -22.70 -5.82 2.68
CA GLU A 328 -22.02 -6.41 1.52
C GLU A 328 -21.66 -5.34 0.46
N GLU A 329 -22.55 -4.38 0.21
CA GLU A 329 -22.26 -3.26 -0.69
C GLU A 329 -21.06 -2.43 -0.20
N ALA A 330 -21.01 -2.07 1.09
CA ALA A 330 -19.89 -1.35 1.67
C ALA A 330 -18.58 -2.16 1.61
N TYR A 331 -18.63 -3.46 1.87
CA TYR A 331 -17.49 -4.36 1.72
C TYR A 331 -17.00 -4.46 0.27
N ARG A 332 -17.91 -4.49 -0.71
CA ARG A 332 -17.53 -4.45 -2.14
C ARG A 332 -16.86 -3.13 -2.51
N PHE A 333 -17.31 -2.00 -1.98
CA PHE A 333 -16.60 -0.73 -2.17
C PHE A 333 -15.20 -0.77 -1.57
N ALA A 334 -15.02 -1.31 -0.37
CA ALA A 334 -13.71 -1.50 0.23
C ALA A 334 -12.79 -2.35 -0.66
N LEU A 335 -13.28 -3.48 -1.18
CA LEU A 335 -12.51 -4.36 -2.08
C LEU A 335 -12.27 -3.76 -3.47
N SER A 336 -13.10 -2.83 -3.92
CA SER A 336 -12.85 -2.11 -5.17
C SER A 336 -11.65 -1.16 -5.08
N ALA A 337 -11.38 -0.65 -3.88
CA ALA A 337 -10.22 0.18 -3.59
C ALA A 337 -8.99 -0.67 -3.21
N GLU A 338 -9.18 -1.70 -2.38
CA GLU A 338 -8.12 -2.61 -1.95
C GLU A 338 -8.56 -4.08 -2.12
N PRO A 339 -8.30 -4.70 -3.28
CA PRO A 339 -8.73 -6.08 -3.55
C PRO A 339 -8.16 -7.12 -2.57
N ARG A 340 -6.97 -6.86 -2.01
CA ARG A 340 -6.27 -7.71 -1.02
C ARG A 340 -6.52 -7.24 0.42
N PHE A 341 -7.68 -6.66 0.72
CA PHE A 341 -8.00 -6.20 2.07
C PHE A 341 -8.55 -7.32 2.95
N ALA A 342 -7.64 -8.01 3.65
CA ALA A 342 -7.93 -9.18 4.50
C ALA A 342 -9.13 -9.02 5.45
N PRO A 343 -9.31 -7.89 6.18
CA PRO A 343 -10.44 -7.73 7.10
C PRO A 343 -11.81 -7.89 6.44
N VAL A 344 -11.95 -7.50 5.17
CA VAL A 344 -13.20 -7.67 4.42
C VAL A 344 -13.39 -9.12 4.01
N HIS A 345 -12.36 -9.79 3.49
CA HIS A 345 -12.44 -11.22 3.14
C HIS A 345 -12.83 -12.08 4.34
N ALA A 346 -12.29 -11.77 5.53
CA ALA A 346 -12.64 -12.43 6.80
C ALA A 346 -14.13 -12.27 7.17
N ARG A 347 -14.78 -11.18 6.75
CA ARG A 347 -16.23 -10.98 6.94
C ARG A 347 -17.04 -11.63 5.82
N MET A 348 -16.62 -11.43 4.57
CA MET A 348 -17.37 -11.84 3.40
C MET A 348 -17.49 -13.36 3.29
N TRP A 349 -16.46 -14.15 3.62
CA TRP A 349 -16.59 -15.61 3.53
C TRP A 349 -17.72 -16.15 4.43
N ARG A 350 -17.88 -15.56 5.63
CA ARG A 350 -18.96 -15.92 6.57
C ARG A 350 -20.33 -15.51 6.03
N ILE A 351 -20.43 -14.32 5.45
CA ILE A 351 -21.66 -13.82 4.80
C ILE A 351 -22.04 -14.72 3.60
N HIS A 352 -21.08 -15.07 2.76
CA HIS A 352 -21.28 -15.94 1.59
C HIS A 352 -21.69 -17.36 2.02
N LEU A 353 -21.03 -17.93 3.02
CA LEU A 353 -21.37 -19.25 3.53
C LEU A 353 -22.79 -19.30 4.09
N ASN A 354 -23.20 -18.28 4.85
CA ASN A 354 -24.57 -18.16 5.37
C ASN A 354 -25.62 -17.99 4.27
N ALA A 355 -25.22 -17.50 3.10
CA ALA A 355 -26.06 -17.36 1.91
C ALA A 355 -25.97 -18.57 0.95
N ASP A 356 -25.30 -19.66 1.37
CA ASP A 356 -24.99 -20.86 0.57
C ASP A 356 -24.22 -20.56 -0.74
N ARG A 357 -23.53 -19.40 -0.80
CA ARG A 357 -22.63 -19.01 -1.90
C ARG A 357 -21.23 -19.58 -1.68
N ILE A 358 -21.11 -20.90 -1.85
CA ILE A 358 -19.90 -21.65 -1.46
C ILE A 358 -18.65 -21.22 -2.23
N THR A 359 -18.77 -20.97 -3.53
CA THR A 359 -17.63 -20.55 -4.38
C THR A 359 -17.09 -19.16 -3.99
N ASP A 360 -17.97 -18.24 -3.58
CA ASP A 360 -17.57 -16.91 -3.14
C ASP A 360 -16.87 -16.97 -1.77
N ALA A 361 -17.33 -17.86 -0.89
CA ALA A 361 -16.70 -18.14 0.39
C ALA A 361 -15.31 -18.77 0.21
N GLU A 362 -15.19 -19.77 -0.67
CA GLU A 362 -13.91 -20.38 -1.05
C GLU A 362 -12.94 -19.31 -1.57
N THR A 363 -13.38 -18.45 -2.50
CA THR A 363 -12.54 -17.38 -3.07
C THR A 363 -12.01 -16.43 -1.99
N SER A 364 -12.87 -16.03 -1.06
CA SER A 364 -12.48 -15.13 0.04
C SER A 364 -11.45 -15.78 0.97
N LEU A 365 -11.64 -17.06 1.31
CA LEU A 365 -10.72 -17.84 2.15
C LEU A 365 -9.39 -18.11 1.44
N GLU A 366 -9.39 -18.39 0.14
CA GLU A 366 -8.17 -18.54 -0.65
C GLU A 366 -7.37 -17.25 -0.71
N LEU A 367 -8.04 -16.10 -0.83
CA LEU A 367 -7.38 -14.80 -0.76
C LEU A 367 -6.72 -14.59 0.61
N LEU A 368 -7.41 -14.88 1.72
CA LEU A 368 -6.82 -14.82 3.06
C LEU A 368 -5.58 -15.72 3.19
N LEU A 369 -5.67 -16.95 2.69
CA LEU A 369 -4.54 -17.89 2.70
C LEU A 369 -3.36 -17.35 1.88
N SER A 370 -3.62 -16.80 0.69
CA SER A 370 -2.58 -16.24 -0.18
C SER A 370 -1.89 -14.98 0.37
N MET A 371 -2.52 -14.33 1.35
CA MET A 371 -1.99 -13.12 2.01
C MET A 371 -1.25 -13.45 3.30
N SER A 372 -1.14 -14.73 3.69
CA SER A 372 -0.66 -15.15 5.02
C SER A 372 -1.49 -14.53 6.17
N GLU A 373 -2.76 -14.25 5.92
CA GLU A 373 -3.70 -13.61 6.86
C GLU A 373 -4.84 -14.56 7.30
N ALA A 374 -4.83 -15.82 6.82
CA ALA A 374 -5.81 -16.82 7.22
C ALA A 374 -5.50 -17.37 8.62
N THR A 375 -6.48 -17.23 9.52
CA THR A 375 -6.44 -17.87 10.84
C THR A 375 -6.49 -19.40 10.75
N ILE A 376 -6.17 -20.10 11.84
CA ILE A 376 -6.30 -21.57 11.92
C ILE A 376 -7.75 -22.02 11.64
N GLU A 377 -8.73 -21.29 12.18
CA GLU A 377 -10.15 -21.50 11.90
C GLU A 377 -10.42 -21.38 10.40
N GLU A 378 -9.96 -20.31 9.75
CA GLU A 378 -10.20 -20.06 8.33
C GLU A 378 -9.51 -21.09 7.42
N LYS A 379 -8.30 -21.55 7.78
CA LYS A 379 -7.64 -22.68 7.10
C LYS A 379 -8.48 -23.97 7.20
N ALA A 380 -9.02 -24.27 8.38
CA ALA A 380 -9.88 -25.43 8.59
C ALA A 380 -11.21 -25.32 7.83
N GLN A 381 -11.81 -24.12 7.76
CA GLN A 381 -13.01 -23.87 6.98
C GLN A 381 -12.75 -24.03 5.48
N LEU A 382 -11.62 -23.53 4.97
CA LEU A 382 -11.24 -23.75 3.57
C LEU A 382 -11.06 -25.25 3.25
N ALA A 383 -10.43 -26.01 4.16
CA ALA A 383 -10.33 -27.46 4.02
C ALA A 383 -11.70 -28.16 4.02
N ALA A 384 -12.65 -27.69 4.84
CA ALA A 384 -14.01 -28.20 4.87
C ALA A 384 -14.76 -27.91 3.55
N LEU A 385 -14.56 -26.72 2.96
CA LEU A 385 -15.11 -26.39 1.64
C LEU A 385 -14.53 -27.27 0.54
N TYR A 386 -13.21 -27.50 0.54
CA TYR A 386 -12.56 -28.45 -0.38
C TYR A 386 -13.13 -29.87 -0.25
N ALA A 387 -13.40 -30.33 0.98
CA ALA A 387 -14.05 -31.62 1.21
C ALA A 387 -15.47 -31.67 0.64
N ARG A 388 -16.26 -30.63 0.88
CA ARG A 388 -17.65 -30.49 0.38
C ARG A 388 -17.71 -30.46 -1.15
N MET A 389 -16.77 -29.74 -1.78
CA MET A 389 -16.70 -29.58 -3.23
C MET A 389 -15.93 -30.70 -3.93
N GLN A 390 -15.24 -31.55 -3.17
CA GLN A 390 -14.34 -32.60 -3.66
C GLN A 390 -13.21 -32.06 -4.57
N THR A 391 -12.77 -30.83 -4.28
CA THR A 391 -11.68 -30.13 -4.97
C THR A 391 -10.45 -30.07 -4.07
N LYS A 392 -9.26 -29.86 -4.66
CA LYS A 392 -8.01 -29.54 -3.94
C LYS A 392 -7.74 -30.41 -2.68
N VAL A 393 -8.09 -31.70 -2.73
CA VAL A 393 -8.12 -32.61 -1.56
C VAL A 393 -6.77 -32.65 -0.83
N THR A 394 -5.66 -32.72 -1.57
CA THR A 394 -4.31 -32.75 -0.99
C THR A 394 -3.94 -31.46 -0.28
N GLN A 395 -4.40 -30.31 -0.79
CA GLN A 395 -4.23 -29.02 -0.12
C GLN A 395 -5.11 -28.93 1.12
N GLY A 396 -6.37 -29.38 1.04
CA GLY A 396 -7.27 -29.45 2.19
C GLY A 396 -6.69 -30.28 3.34
N LEU A 397 -6.05 -31.41 3.03
CA LEU A 397 -5.39 -32.25 4.05
C LEU A 397 -4.24 -31.50 4.74
N LYS A 398 -3.40 -30.79 3.98
CA LYS A 398 -2.32 -29.98 4.59
C LYS A 398 -2.88 -28.92 5.54
N LEU A 399 -3.91 -28.20 5.11
CA LEU A 399 -4.54 -27.14 5.90
C LEU A 399 -5.18 -27.67 7.18
N ILE A 400 -5.91 -28.79 7.10
CA ILE A 400 -6.55 -29.37 8.28
C ILE A 400 -5.55 -30.03 9.23
N ASP A 401 -4.46 -30.60 8.71
CA ASP A 401 -3.38 -31.15 9.54
C ASP A 401 -2.64 -30.04 10.30
N GLU A 402 -2.44 -28.86 9.69
CA GLU A 402 -1.94 -27.68 10.39
C GLU A 402 -2.86 -27.26 11.54
N ALA A 403 -4.18 -27.23 11.30
CA ALA A 403 -5.15 -26.89 12.33
C ALA A 403 -5.16 -27.92 13.47
N LEU A 404 -5.11 -29.22 13.15
CA LEU A 404 -5.04 -30.31 14.13
C LEU A 404 -3.73 -30.33 14.94
N LYS A 405 -2.62 -29.78 14.43
CA LYS A 405 -1.41 -29.61 15.26
C LYS A 405 -1.63 -28.62 16.41
N ARG A 406 -2.50 -27.63 16.22
CA ARG A 406 -2.85 -26.62 17.23
C ARG A 406 -4.00 -27.08 18.12
N GLU A 407 -5.00 -27.72 17.53
CA GLU A 407 -6.18 -28.23 18.22
C GLU A 407 -6.42 -29.72 17.88
N PRO A 408 -5.64 -30.65 18.47
CA PRO A 408 -5.67 -32.07 18.09
C PRO A 408 -7.00 -32.76 18.34
N GLU A 409 -7.77 -32.27 19.30
CA GLU A 409 -9.03 -32.87 19.74
C GLU A 409 -10.27 -32.15 19.16
N ASN A 410 -10.09 -31.17 18.26
CA ASN A 410 -11.21 -30.45 17.67
C ASN A 410 -12.06 -31.40 16.79
N PRO A 411 -13.33 -31.68 17.17
CA PRO A 411 -14.14 -32.71 16.52
C PRO A 411 -14.49 -32.34 15.07
N ASP A 412 -14.63 -31.06 14.75
CA ASP A 412 -14.95 -30.60 13.41
C ASP A 412 -13.73 -30.74 12.49
N TYR A 413 -12.52 -30.52 13.01
CA TYR A 413 -11.30 -30.71 12.23
C TYR A 413 -11.06 -32.18 11.91
N LEU A 414 -11.27 -33.07 12.88
CA LEU A 414 -11.19 -34.52 12.68
C LEU A 414 -12.22 -35.04 11.66
N ARG A 415 -13.45 -34.50 11.68
CA ARG A 415 -14.48 -34.82 10.67
C ARG A 415 -14.05 -34.40 9.27
N THR A 416 -13.54 -33.18 9.13
CA THR A 416 -13.04 -32.65 7.85
C THR A 416 -11.88 -33.49 7.33
N GLN A 417 -10.91 -33.83 8.17
CA GLN A 417 -9.79 -34.69 7.82
C GLN A 417 -10.26 -36.08 7.35
N LYS A 418 -11.23 -36.68 8.05
CA LYS A 418 -11.83 -37.97 7.66
C LYS A 418 -12.53 -37.88 6.30
N ALA A 419 -13.29 -36.80 6.06
CA ALA A 419 -13.98 -36.58 4.79
C ALA A 419 -12.98 -36.47 3.62
N LEU A 420 -11.90 -35.69 3.79
CA LEU A 420 -10.85 -35.54 2.79
C LEU A 420 -10.10 -36.85 2.52
N ASN A 421 -9.75 -37.60 3.58
CA ASN A 421 -9.09 -38.90 3.45
C ASN A 421 -9.95 -39.92 2.70
N ALA A 422 -11.27 -39.86 2.84
CA ALA A 422 -12.19 -40.74 2.11
C ALA A 422 -12.21 -40.46 0.59
N LEU A 423 -11.82 -39.25 0.16
CA LEU A 423 -11.72 -38.84 -1.24
C LEU A 423 -10.38 -39.24 -1.88
N LEU A 424 -9.38 -39.66 -1.09
CA LEU A 424 -8.11 -40.12 -1.65
C LEU A 424 -8.30 -41.43 -2.44
N PRO A 425 -7.60 -41.58 -3.58
CA PRO A 425 -7.64 -42.83 -4.33
C PRO A 425 -7.15 -43.98 -3.44
N LYS A 426 -7.97 -45.04 -3.33
CA LYS A 426 -7.58 -46.24 -2.58
C LYS A 426 -6.25 -46.78 -3.11
N PRO A 427 -5.29 -47.15 -2.24
CA PRO A 427 -4.03 -47.73 -2.69
C PRO A 427 -4.34 -48.95 -3.56
N LYS A 428 -3.76 -49.00 -4.77
CA LYS A 428 -3.88 -50.19 -5.64
C LYS A 428 -3.39 -51.38 -4.82
N LYS A 429 -4.27 -52.34 -4.52
CA LYS A 429 -3.87 -53.63 -3.96
C LYS A 429 -2.75 -54.17 -4.85
N LYS A 430 -1.53 -54.32 -4.32
CA LYS A 430 -0.49 -55.08 -5.00
C LYS A 430 -1.12 -56.45 -5.28
N SER A 431 -1.38 -56.77 -6.55
CA SER A 431 -1.71 -58.14 -6.90
C SER A 431 -0.49 -58.96 -6.49
N SER A 432 -0.67 -59.81 -5.49
CA SER A 432 0.25 -60.90 -5.24
C SER A 432 0.17 -61.81 -6.46
N GLY A 433 0.98 -61.52 -7.47
CA GLY A 433 1.21 -62.45 -8.57
C GLY A 433 1.69 -63.78 -7.98
N PRO A 434 1.34 -64.91 -8.60
CA PRO A 434 1.63 -66.23 -8.04
C PRO A 434 3.13 -66.36 -7.76
N VAL A 435 3.46 -66.72 -6.52
CA VAL A 435 4.83 -67.07 -6.12
C VAL A 435 5.19 -68.36 -6.84
N ILE A 436 5.94 -68.25 -7.94
CA ILE A 436 6.49 -69.42 -8.63
C ILE A 436 7.67 -69.92 -7.78
N ILE A 437 7.41 -70.91 -6.92
CA ILE A 437 8.46 -71.68 -6.26
C ILE A 437 9.01 -72.65 -7.31
N ARG A 438 10.16 -72.33 -7.92
CA ARG A 438 10.91 -73.32 -8.71
C ARG A 438 11.55 -74.31 -7.75
N GLY A 439 10.93 -75.48 -7.60
CA GLY A 439 11.54 -76.63 -6.95
C GLY A 439 12.71 -77.13 -7.77
N GLY A 440 13.92 -77.04 -7.20
CA GLY A 440 15.10 -77.70 -7.74
C GLY A 440 15.02 -79.20 -7.50
N ARG A 441 15.35 -79.98 -8.54
CA ARG A 441 15.80 -81.36 -8.43
C ARG A 441 17.18 -81.45 -9.04
#